data_AF-A0A2M7EEI6-F1
#
_entry.id   AF-A0A2M7EEI6-F1
#
_cell.length_a   1.000
_cell.length_b   1.000
_cell.length_c   1.000
_cell.angle_alpha   90.00
_cell.angle_beta   90.00
_cell.angle_gamma   90.00
#
_symmetry.space_group_name_H-M   'P 1'
#
loop_
_entity.id
_entity.type
_entity.pdbx_description
1 polymer ?
#
loop_
_entity_poly.entity_id
_entity_poly.type
_entity_poly.pdbx_seq_one_letter_code
_entity_poly.pdbx_strand_id
1 'polypeptide(L)'
;MNRLTQKYLPCKLSSLLLLLLCIFAVLMAGCVSSPAKYDSMIPTAFETTGKHSKTVSVSVQGGRETTLTTASQISDEAFMQALVDSIIKFQIFSNVVKGKGADYLLTVSLFDLKQPLFGLTYTVKMEAGWTLQRADNGTIVWQESIKSEHTATFSDAFAAVTRLRLATEGAAKDNI
;
A
#
# COMPACT_ATOMS: atom_id res chain seq x y z
N MET A 1 24.25 -10.64 65.20
CA MET A 1 24.14 -11.93 64.48
C MET A 1 22.67 -12.29 64.31
N ASN A 2 22.29 -12.71 63.10
CA ASN A 2 21.05 -13.40 62.71
C ASN A 2 19.76 -12.57 62.67
N ARG A 3 18.82 -12.76 61.73
CA ARG A 3 18.75 -13.46 60.43
C ARG A 3 17.38 -13.06 59.85
N LEU A 4 17.37 -12.71 58.56
CA LEU A 4 16.40 -13.16 57.56
C LEU A 4 14.89 -13.04 57.89
N THR A 5 14.24 -12.01 57.37
CA THR A 5 12.82 -12.09 56.99
C THR A 5 12.65 -11.76 55.51
N GLN A 6 13.24 -12.60 54.67
CA GLN A 6 12.89 -12.73 53.26
C GLN A 6 11.66 -13.64 53.18
N LYS A 7 10.47 -13.07 53.43
CA LYS A 7 9.20 -13.80 53.36
C LYS A 7 8.75 -13.91 51.89
N TYR A 8 9.10 -15.05 51.29
CA TYR A 8 8.33 -15.82 50.32
C TYR A 8 7.28 -15.06 49.50
N LEU A 9 7.71 -14.45 48.39
CA LEU A 9 6.82 -14.25 47.25
C LEU A 9 6.55 -15.65 46.65
N PRO A 10 5.30 -16.14 46.56
CA PRO A 10 5.04 -17.48 46.07
C PRO A 10 5.62 -17.64 44.65
N CYS A 11 6.52 -18.62 44.47
CA CYS A 11 7.26 -18.90 43.24
C CYS A 11 6.35 -18.98 41.98
N LYS A 12 5.07 -19.36 42.17
CA LYS A 12 4.04 -19.40 41.13
C LYS A 12 3.51 -18.03 40.68
N LEU A 13 3.44 -17.05 41.58
CA LEU A 13 2.98 -15.69 41.27
C LEU A 13 4.03 -14.92 40.48
N SER A 14 5.31 -15.12 40.80
CA SER A 14 6.45 -14.57 40.03
C SER A 14 6.51 -15.14 38.60
N SER A 15 6.31 -16.45 38.44
CA SER A 15 6.29 -17.10 37.11
C SER A 15 5.08 -16.70 36.26
N LEU A 16 3.89 -16.52 36.87
CA LEU A 16 2.70 -16.05 36.15
C LEU A 16 2.83 -14.58 35.72
N LEU A 17 3.43 -13.74 36.58
CA LEU A 17 3.72 -12.34 36.25
C LEU A 17 4.76 -12.23 35.13
N LEU A 18 5.79 -13.09 35.14
CA LEU A 18 6.78 -13.17 34.07
C LEU A 18 6.16 -13.61 32.74
N LEU A 19 5.24 -14.59 32.77
CA LEU A 19 4.53 -15.06 31.59
C LEU A 19 3.61 -13.96 31.01
N LEU A 20 2.86 -13.26 31.86
CA LEU A 20 2.03 -12.11 31.47
C LEU A 20 2.87 -10.95 30.94
N LEU A 21 4.05 -10.69 31.52
CA LEU A 21 4.99 -9.67 31.06
C LEU A 21 5.61 -10.04 29.71
N CYS A 22 5.94 -11.32 29.48
CA CYS A 22 6.39 -11.81 28.18
C CYS A 22 5.29 -11.75 27.12
N ILE A 23 4.04 -12.12 27.47
CA ILE A 23 2.88 -11.97 26.58
C ILE A 23 2.66 -10.49 26.25
N PHE A 24 2.74 -9.59 27.23
CA PHE A 24 2.64 -8.16 27.04
C PHE A 24 3.79 -7.57 26.21
N ALA A 25 5.02 -8.04 26.41
CA ALA A 25 6.17 -7.65 25.61
C ALA A 25 6.05 -8.11 24.14
N VAL A 26 5.50 -9.31 23.90
CA VAL A 26 5.19 -9.79 22.54
C VAL A 26 4.04 -8.99 21.91
N LEU A 27 3.05 -8.58 22.71
CA LEU A 27 1.96 -7.70 22.24
C LEU A 27 2.45 -6.28 21.89
N MET A 28 3.50 -5.79 22.57
CA MET A 28 4.11 -4.48 22.31
C MET A 28 5.20 -4.50 21.22
N ALA A 29 5.65 -5.68 20.78
CA ALA A 29 6.62 -5.82 19.70
C ALA A 29 6.03 -5.60 18.29
N GLY A 30 4.75 -5.20 18.19
CA GLY A 30 3.98 -5.17 16.94
C GLY A 30 3.53 -3.79 16.48
N CYS A 31 4.44 -2.87 16.20
CA CYS A 31 4.14 -1.66 15.42
C CYS A 31 5.28 -1.35 14.43
N VAL A 32 5.72 -2.33 13.64
CA VAL A 32 6.46 -2.04 12.41
C VAL A 32 5.48 -2.20 11.27
N SER A 33 5.01 -1.07 10.77
CA SER A 33 4.19 -1.02 9.57
C SER A 33 4.99 -1.48 8.36
N SER A 34 4.31 -2.17 7.44
CA SER A 34 4.93 -2.72 6.24
C SER A 34 4.53 -1.82 5.05
N PRO A 35 5.49 -1.22 4.34
CA PRO A 35 5.19 -0.38 3.18
C PRO A 35 4.54 -1.20 2.07
N ALA A 36 3.58 -0.62 1.36
CA ALA A 36 3.03 -1.22 0.14
C ALA A 36 4.14 -1.40 -0.91
N LYS A 37 4.14 -2.55 -1.59
CA LYS A 37 5.13 -2.89 -2.59
C LYS A 37 4.56 -2.72 -4.00
N TYR A 38 5.32 -2.05 -4.87
CA TYR A 38 4.87 -1.76 -6.24
C TYR A 38 4.58 -3.00 -7.07
N ASP A 39 5.35 -4.06 -6.90
CA ASP A 39 5.19 -5.32 -7.63
C ASP A 39 3.84 -6.00 -7.35
N SER A 40 3.32 -5.80 -6.13
CA SER A 40 2.01 -6.31 -5.70
C SER A 40 0.84 -5.43 -6.14
N MET A 41 1.12 -4.25 -6.68
CA MET A 41 0.13 -3.32 -7.24
C MET A 41 -0.05 -3.50 -8.76
N ILE A 42 0.78 -4.30 -9.43
CA ILE A 42 0.68 -4.55 -10.88
C ILE A 42 -0.49 -5.52 -11.14
N PRO A 43 -1.48 -5.18 -11.98
CA PRO A 43 -2.55 -6.10 -12.32
C PRO A 43 -2.04 -7.41 -12.93
N THR A 44 -2.71 -8.52 -12.63
CA THR A 44 -2.33 -9.83 -13.14
C THR A 44 -2.84 -10.08 -14.54
N ALA A 45 -4.03 -9.57 -14.86
CA ALA A 45 -4.67 -9.65 -16.16
C ALA A 45 -5.34 -8.31 -16.49
N PHE A 46 -5.24 -7.90 -17.75
CA PHE A 46 -5.88 -6.71 -18.27
C PHE A 46 -6.17 -6.95 -19.75
N GLU A 47 -7.42 -6.71 -20.18
CA GLU A 47 -7.79 -6.86 -21.58
C GLU A 47 -7.53 -5.53 -22.30
N THR A 48 -6.53 -5.50 -23.18
CA THR A 48 -6.30 -4.35 -24.05
C THR A 48 -6.97 -4.57 -25.40
N THR A 49 -7.76 -3.60 -25.87
CA THR A 49 -8.32 -3.59 -27.22
C THR A 49 -7.24 -3.36 -28.30
N GLY A 50 -6.05 -2.95 -27.88
CA GLY A 50 -4.89 -2.76 -28.74
C GLY A 50 -3.85 -1.84 -28.10
N LYS A 51 -2.66 -1.82 -28.70
CA LYS A 51 -1.54 -0.97 -28.30
C LYS A 51 -1.69 0.43 -28.91
N HIS A 52 -1.66 1.47 -28.07
CA HIS A 52 -1.62 2.84 -28.54
C HIS A 52 -0.24 3.14 -29.16
N SER A 53 -0.19 3.73 -30.36
CA SER A 53 1.06 3.93 -31.12
C SER A 53 1.98 5.03 -30.56
N LYS A 54 1.44 5.86 -29.66
CA LYS A 54 2.13 7.00 -29.06
C LYS A 54 2.79 6.64 -27.74
N THR A 55 3.75 7.46 -27.33
CA THR A 55 4.48 7.33 -26.06
C THR A 55 3.76 8.06 -24.93
N VAL A 56 4.02 7.65 -23.69
CA VAL A 56 3.47 8.28 -22.48
C VAL A 56 4.56 8.53 -21.44
N SER A 57 4.45 9.62 -20.70
CA SER A 57 5.21 9.87 -19.47
C SER A 57 4.23 9.84 -18.30
N VAL A 58 4.64 9.28 -17.16
CA VAL A 58 3.78 9.07 -15.99
C VAL A 58 4.28 9.93 -14.83
N SER A 59 3.36 10.57 -14.12
CA SER A 59 3.62 11.29 -12.89
C SER A 59 2.54 10.97 -11.87
N VAL A 60 2.95 10.75 -10.62
CA VAL A 60 2.04 10.49 -9.49
C VAL A 60 2.32 11.52 -8.40
N GLN A 61 1.27 11.96 -7.73
CA GLN A 61 1.33 12.88 -6.59
C GLN A 61 0.25 12.54 -5.54
N GLY A 62 0.45 13.00 -4.31
CA GLY A 62 -0.53 12.88 -3.22
C GLY A 62 -0.41 11.58 -2.41
N GLY A 63 0.50 10.69 -2.79
CA GLY A 63 0.90 9.54 -2.02
C GLY A 63 1.62 9.91 -0.72
N ARG A 64 1.74 8.92 0.15
CA ARG A 64 2.30 9.08 1.50
C ARG A 64 3.29 7.97 1.78
N GLU A 65 4.35 8.32 2.48
CA GLU A 65 5.33 7.33 2.94
C GLU A 65 4.80 6.51 4.12
N THR A 66 5.18 5.23 4.14
CA THR A 66 4.98 4.39 5.32
C THR A 66 6.15 4.62 6.26
N THR A 67 5.87 5.09 7.48
CA THR A 67 6.84 5.23 8.56
C THR A 67 6.51 4.23 9.66
N LEU A 68 7.45 3.97 10.57
CA LEU A 68 7.28 2.97 11.65
C LEU A 68 5.97 3.16 12.45
N THR A 69 5.45 4.38 12.53
CA THR A 69 4.25 4.71 13.32
C THR A 69 2.98 4.89 12.48
N THR A 70 3.06 4.92 11.15
CA THR A 70 1.89 5.07 10.28
C THR A 70 1.41 3.73 9.75
N ALA A 71 0.11 3.60 9.49
CA ALA A 71 -0.42 2.46 8.74
C ALA A 71 0.21 2.35 7.35
N SER A 72 0.16 1.17 6.73
CA SER A 72 0.68 0.96 5.37
C SER A 72 0.13 2.01 4.40
N GLN A 73 1.00 2.80 3.77
CA GLN A 73 0.65 3.82 2.78
C GLN A 73 1.20 3.45 1.40
N ILE A 74 0.73 4.16 0.38
CA ILE A 74 1.22 4.08 -1.00
C ILE A 74 1.99 5.38 -1.29
N SER A 75 3.29 5.27 -1.57
CA SER A 75 4.09 6.42 -1.99
C SER A 75 3.89 6.72 -3.48
N ASP A 76 4.19 7.96 -3.86
CA ASP A 76 4.16 8.39 -5.27
C ASP A 76 5.09 7.53 -6.13
N GLU A 77 6.30 7.26 -5.63
CA GLU A 77 7.31 6.42 -6.29
C GLU A 77 6.80 5.00 -6.54
N ALA A 78 6.21 4.37 -5.51
CA ALA A 78 5.75 2.99 -5.61
C ALA A 78 4.57 2.85 -6.58
N PHE A 79 3.61 3.77 -6.54
CA PHE A 79 2.46 3.74 -7.45
C PHE A 79 2.88 4.09 -8.88
N MET A 80 3.80 5.05 -9.07
CA MET A 80 4.37 5.38 -10.37
C MET A 80 5.09 4.17 -10.98
N GLN A 81 5.91 3.47 -10.19
CA GLN A 81 6.62 2.27 -10.67
C GLN A 81 5.62 1.18 -11.07
N ALA A 82 4.60 0.91 -10.25
CA ALA A 82 3.55 -0.06 -10.58
C ALA A 82 2.81 0.30 -11.88
N LEU A 83 2.52 1.59 -12.09
CA LEU A 83 1.88 2.08 -13.31
C LEU A 83 2.74 1.89 -14.55
N VAL A 84 4.02 2.30 -14.47
CA VAL A 84 4.97 2.14 -15.56
C VAL A 84 5.10 0.67 -15.94
N ASP A 85 5.26 -0.20 -14.95
CA ASP A 85 5.40 -1.64 -15.19
C ASP A 85 4.11 -2.25 -15.74
N SER A 86 2.94 -1.76 -15.32
CA SER A 86 1.64 -2.20 -15.87
C SER A 86 1.48 -1.78 -17.34
N ILE A 87 1.80 -0.53 -17.68
CA ILE A 87 1.74 -0.04 -19.07
C ILE A 87 2.67 -0.82 -19.98
N ILE A 88 3.88 -1.13 -19.50
CA ILE A 88 4.87 -1.93 -20.25
C ILE A 88 4.39 -3.38 -20.40
N LYS A 89 3.98 -4.01 -19.29
CA LYS A 89 3.53 -5.41 -19.24
C LYS A 89 2.36 -5.67 -20.19
N PHE A 90 1.38 -4.77 -20.21
CA PHE A 90 0.17 -4.90 -21.04
C PHE A 90 0.28 -4.17 -22.39
N GLN A 91 1.43 -3.54 -22.67
CA GLN A 91 1.71 -2.83 -23.92
C GLN A 91 0.63 -1.80 -24.29
N ILE A 92 0.13 -1.05 -23.31
CA ILE A 92 -0.97 -0.08 -23.50
C ILE A 92 -0.52 1.08 -24.40
N PHE A 93 0.73 1.54 -24.25
CA PHE A 93 1.36 2.57 -25.07
C PHE A 93 2.58 2.02 -25.82
N SER A 94 3.11 2.79 -26.78
CA SER A 94 4.27 2.36 -27.57
C SER A 94 5.51 2.18 -26.73
N ASN A 95 5.73 3.12 -25.82
CA ASN A 95 6.77 3.12 -24.80
C ASN A 95 6.39 4.09 -23.66
N VAL A 96 7.02 3.89 -22.50
CA VAL A 96 7.02 4.85 -21.40
C VAL A 96 8.32 5.66 -21.44
N VAL A 97 8.22 6.98 -21.55
CA VAL A 97 9.37 7.90 -21.59
C VAL A 97 9.58 8.50 -20.20
N LYS A 98 10.80 8.38 -19.67
CA LYS A 98 11.19 9.05 -18.43
C LYS A 98 11.57 10.50 -18.73
N GLY A 99 10.90 11.45 -18.08
CA GLY A 99 11.16 12.88 -18.26
C GLY A 99 10.37 13.51 -19.41
N LYS A 100 11.03 14.36 -20.22
CA LYS A 100 10.40 15.12 -21.31
C LYS A 100 10.45 14.37 -22.64
N GLY A 101 9.48 14.65 -23.51
CA GLY A 101 9.47 14.14 -24.90
C GLY A 101 8.47 13.02 -25.20
N ALA A 102 7.60 12.67 -24.24
CA ALA A 102 6.45 11.81 -24.52
C ALA A 102 5.40 12.54 -25.36
N ASP A 103 4.59 11.81 -26.14
CA ASP A 103 3.41 12.37 -26.83
C ASP A 103 2.29 12.72 -25.83
N TYR A 104 2.15 11.92 -24.76
CA TYR A 104 1.16 12.11 -23.70
C TYR A 104 1.78 12.20 -22.31
N LEU A 105 1.12 12.94 -21.43
CA LEU A 105 1.40 12.99 -20.00
C LEU A 105 0.22 12.39 -19.25
N LEU A 106 0.48 11.34 -18.49
CA LEU A 106 -0.46 10.72 -17.56
C LEU A 106 -0.12 11.19 -16.15
N THR A 107 -1.02 11.95 -15.55
CA THR A 107 -0.90 12.42 -14.17
C THR A 107 -1.94 11.72 -13.31
N VAL A 108 -1.50 11.16 -12.19
CA VAL A 108 -2.38 10.54 -11.19
C VAL A 108 -2.22 11.23 -9.85
N SER A 109 -3.32 11.65 -9.25
CA SER A 109 -3.37 12.25 -7.91
C SER A 109 -4.07 11.30 -6.95
N LEU A 110 -3.36 10.82 -5.95
CA LEU A 110 -3.93 9.99 -4.88
C LEU A 110 -4.67 10.90 -3.90
N PHE A 111 -5.99 10.80 -3.85
CA PHE A 111 -6.82 11.69 -3.04
C PHE A 111 -7.15 11.12 -1.67
N ASP A 112 -7.53 9.86 -1.62
CA ASP A 112 -7.99 9.23 -0.38
C ASP A 112 -7.57 7.77 -0.31
N LEU A 113 -7.21 7.34 0.90
CA LEU A 113 -6.87 5.97 1.25
C LEU A 113 -7.46 5.67 2.62
N LYS A 114 -8.67 5.12 2.63
CA LYS A 114 -9.42 4.80 3.85
C LYS A 114 -9.08 3.41 4.31
N GLN A 115 -8.56 3.34 5.53
CA GLN A 115 -8.11 2.09 6.13
C GLN A 115 -8.86 1.82 7.44
N PRO A 116 -9.29 0.57 7.67
CA PRO A 116 -9.91 0.19 8.94
C PRO A 116 -8.85 0.14 10.04
N LEU A 117 -9.22 0.53 11.26
CA LEU A 117 -8.31 0.56 12.41
C LEU A 117 -8.17 -0.81 13.10
N PHE A 118 -9.21 -1.65 13.06
CA PHE A 118 -9.23 -2.95 13.73
C PHE A 118 -10.20 -3.91 13.04
N GLY A 119 -10.01 -5.22 13.26
CA GLY A 119 -10.83 -6.27 12.67
C GLY A 119 -10.03 -7.47 12.14
N LEU A 120 -10.74 -8.58 11.92
CA LEU A 120 -10.17 -9.80 11.31
C LEU A 120 -10.11 -9.70 9.78
N THR A 121 -10.86 -8.78 9.20
CA THR A 121 -10.94 -8.51 7.76
C THR A 121 -10.75 -7.03 7.53
N TYR A 122 -9.91 -6.66 6.58
CA TYR A 122 -9.59 -5.28 6.26
C TYR A 122 -9.99 -4.95 4.83
N THR A 123 -10.95 -4.04 4.70
CA THR A 123 -11.35 -3.45 3.42
C THR A 123 -10.74 -2.07 3.31
N VAL A 124 -9.78 -1.89 2.41
CA VAL A 124 -9.18 -0.59 2.11
C VAL A 124 -9.88 -0.01 0.90
N LYS A 125 -10.23 1.28 0.98
CA LYS A 125 -10.85 2.03 -0.12
C LYS A 125 -9.90 3.11 -0.60
N MET A 126 -9.76 3.24 -1.90
CA MET A 126 -8.88 4.19 -2.56
C MET A 126 -9.66 5.03 -3.56
N GLU A 127 -9.29 6.31 -3.67
CA GLU A 127 -9.75 7.19 -4.74
C GLU A 127 -8.54 7.92 -5.33
N ALA A 128 -8.41 7.85 -6.66
CA ALA A 128 -7.36 8.53 -7.40
C ALA A 128 -7.96 9.29 -8.59
N GLY A 129 -7.47 10.52 -8.80
CA GLY A 129 -7.78 11.33 -9.96
C GLY A 129 -6.78 11.10 -11.07
N TRP A 130 -7.26 10.77 -12.25
CA TRP A 130 -6.46 10.46 -13.41
C TRP A 130 -6.66 11.53 -14.48
N THR A 131 -5.58 11.93 -15.15
CA THR A 131 -5.63 12.88 -16.25
C THR A 131 -4.62 12.49 -17.30
N LEU A 132 -5.09 12.25 -18.52
CA LEU A 132 -4.26 12.06 -19.70
C LEU A 132 -4.37 13.32 -20.57
N GLN A 133 -3.23 13.94 -20.86
CA GLN A 133 -3.16 15.13 -21.69
C GLN A 133 -2.09 14.99 -22.78
N ARG A 134 -2.29 15.65 -23.91
CA ARG A 134 -1.24 15.75 -24.93
C ARG A 134 -0.10 16.65 -24.46
N ALA A 135 1.13 16.23 -24.70
CA ALA A 135 2.31 16.98 -24.26
C ALA A 135 2.59 18.22 -25.13
N ASP A 136 2.12 18.26 -26.37
CA ASP A 136 2.38 19.33 -27.35
C ASP A 136 1.59 20.61 -27.07
N ASN A 137 0.34 20.48 -26.63
CA ASN A 137 -0.60 21.58 -26.44
C ASN A 137 -1.34 21.56 -25.09
N GLY A 138 -1.06 20.56 -24.24
CA GLY A 138 -1.69 20.45 -22.91
C GLY A 138 -3.18 20.09 -22.93
N THR A 139 -3.75 19.73 -24.08
CA THR A 139 -5.17 19.36 -24.14
C THR A 139 -5.40 18.08 -23.35
N ILE A 140 -6.32 18.12 -22.39
CA ILE A 140 -6.82 16.95 -21.67
C ILE A 140 -7.66 16.12 -22.64
N VAL A 141 -7.27 14.87 -22.85
CA VAL A 141 -7.97 13.92 -23.73
C VAL A 141 -8.78 12.89 -22.94
N TRP A 142 -8.44 12.68 -21.67
CA TRP A 142 -9.21 11.86 -20.75
C TRP A 142 -8.94 12.31 -19.31
N GLN A 143 -9.98 12.28 -18.49
CA GLN A 143 -9.89 12.63 -17.08
C GLN A 143 -11.00 11.90 -16.32
N GLU A 144 -10.66 11.24 -15.23
CA GLU A 144 -11.61 10.44 -14.44
C GLU A 144 -11.17 10.35 -12.98
N SER A 145 -12.13 10.23 -12.06
CA SER A 145 -11.85 9.83 -10.68
C SER A 145 -12.21 8.36 -10.53
N ILE A 146 -11.23 7.52 -10.23
CA ILE A 146 -11.39 6.08 -10.11
C ILE A 146 -11.39 5.71 -8.63
N LYS A 147 -12.48 5.04 -8.22
CA LYS A 147 -12.62 4.47 -6.87
C LYS A 147 -12.41 2.97 -6.95
N SER A 148 -11.61 2.45 -6.03
CA SER A 148 -11.34 1.02 -5.91
C SER A 148 -11.36 0.61 -4.44
N GLU A 149 -11.60 -0.67 -4.20
CA GLU A 149 -11.52 -1.23 -2.87
C GLU A 149 -11.04 -2.67 -2.93
N HIS A 150 -10.31 -3.08 -1.90
CA HIS A 150 -9.86 -4.45 -1.78
C HIS A 150 -9.95 -4.93 -0.35
N THR A 151 -10.31 -6.20 -0.19
CA THR A 151 -10.50 -6.82 1.10
C THR A 151 -9.48 -7.93 1.30
N ALA A 152 -8.65 -7.80 2.32
CA ALA A 152 -7.80 -8.87 2.81
C ALA A 152 -8.38 -9.43 4.12
N THR A 153 -8.48 -10.75 4.18
CA THR A 153 -9.07 -11.52 5.27
C THR A 153 -7.99 -12.14 6.15
N PHE A 154 -8.41 -12.70 7.28
CA PHE A 154 -7.50 -13.38 8.21
C PHE A 154 -6.76 -14.56 7.57
N SER A 155 -7.38 -15.26 6.61
CA SER A 155 -6.73 -16.34 5.87
C SER A 155 -5.62 -15.86 4.94
N ASP A 156 -5.66 -14.60 4.50
CA ASP A 156 -4.60 -14.03 3.65
C ASP A 156 -3.35 -13.69 4.47
N ALA A 157 -3.54 -13.25 5.72
CA ALA A 157 -2.46 -13.06 6.68
C ALA A 157 -2.95 -13.05 8.13
N PHE A 158 -2.26 -13.82 8.99
CA PHE A 158 -2.46 -13.81 10.43
C PHE A 158 -2.13 -12.44 11.05
N ALA A 159 -0.98 -11.87 10.67
CA ALA A 159 -0.51 -10.59 11.18
C ALA A 159 -1.32 -9.42 10.61
N ALA A 160 -1.95 -8.63 11.49
CA ALA A 160 -2.79 -7.49 11.11
C ALA A 160 -2.08 -6.49 10.20
N VAL A 161 -0.83 -6.12 10.51
CA VAL A 161 -0.03 -5.18 9.70
C VAL A 161 0.20 -5.70 8.27
N THR A 162 0.37 -7.02 8.11
CA THR A 162 0.56 -7.64 6.80
C THR A 162 -0.74 -7.66 6.03
N ARG A 163 -1.85 -8.03 6.68
CA ARG A 163 -3.18 -8.00 6.07
C ARG A 163 -3.57 -6.60 5.60
N LEU A 164 -3.24 -5.56 6.39
CA LEU A 164 -3.53 -4.18 5.99
C LEU A 164 -2.73 -3.76 4.77
N ARG A 165 -1.45 -4.14 4.72
CA ARG A 165 -0.63 -3.94 3.52
C ARG A 165 -1.23 -4.65 2.30
N LEU A 166 -1.63 -5.91 2.42
CA LEU A 166 -2.25 -6.67 1.32
C LEU A 166 -3.55 -6.01 0.81
N ALA A 167 -4.41 -5.53 1.73
CA ALA A 167 -5.60 -4.79 1.35
C ALA A 167 -5.27 -3.46 0.65
N THR A 168 -4.21 -2.78 1.09
CA THR A 168 -3.73 -1.52 0.49
C THR A 168 -3.18 -1.74 -0.91
N GLU A 169 -2.31 -2.73 -1.09
CA GLU A 169 -1.75 -3.12 -2.39
C GLU A 169 -2.85 -3.59 -3.35
N GLY A 170 -3.82 -4.36 -2.86
CA GLY A 170 -4.96 -4.80 -3.65
C GLY A 170 -5.84 -3.64 -4.11
N ALA A 171 -6.12 -2.65 -3.25
CA ALA A 171 -6.95 -1.50 -3.63
C ALA A 171 -6.25 -0.65 -4.70
N ALA A 172 -4.92 -0.53 -4.62
CA ALA A 172 -4.11 0.11 -5.65
C ALA A 172 -4.12 -0.68 -6.97
N LYS A 173 -3.90 -2.00 -6.89
CA LYS A 173 -3.96 -2.89 -8.05
C LYS A 173 -5.30 -2.85 -8.76
N ASP A 174 -6.39 -2.77 -8.02
CA ASP A 174 -7.75 -2.70 -8.58
C ASP A 174 -8.09 -1.28 -9.09
N ASN A 175 -7.28 -0.26 -8.76
CA ASN A 175 -7.39 1.10 -9.31
C ASN A 175 -6.68 1.25 -10.67
N ILE A 176 -5.57 0.52 -10.84
CA ILE A 176 -4.71 0.49 -12.04
C ILE A 176 -5.36 -0.39 -13.11
#